data_AF-A0A3M1S8I2-F1
#
_entry.id   AF-A0A3M1S8I2-F1
#
_cell.length_a   1.000
_cell.length_b   1.000
_cell.length_c   1.000
_cell.angle_alpha   90.00
_cell.angle_beta   90.00
_cell.angle_gamma   90.00
#
_symmetry.space_group_name_H-M   'P 1'
#
loop_
_entity.id
_entity.type
_entity.pdbx_description
1 polymer ?
#
loop_
_entity_poly.entity_id
_entity_poly.type
_entity_poly.pdbx_seq_one_letter_code
_entity_poly.pdbx_strand_id
1 'polypeptide(L)'
;EERINESVVKQLAWKYHLGLHKQKTVSLDAIDRVVSNKETRDLADRIAENSITLVKNDDSAIPISADDSRNFLFLAITNTEEPTFDPTVFLRTFRNGLKNSRNVKFEIINPGTGNNAIEKIRTHVNGADVIIIGFFLRVRSGAKNSIEMPEVARGLLSELLNNQNKKIIGISFGNPYLLRDFPSIKTYLIAYGDMPSLQRASALALMGSIDIKGKLPITIMPEYPRGSGILLKAKNN
;
A
#
# COMPACT_ATOMS: atom_id res chain seq x y z
N GLU A 1 -5.64 -26.37 -42.75
CA GLU A 1 -4.98 -27.32 -41.81
C GLU A 1 -3.58 -26.88 -41.42
N GLU A 2 -2.75 -26.43 -42.36
CA GLU A 2 -1.36 -26.01 -42.12
C GLU A 2 -1.17 -24.98 -40.99
N ARG A 3 -1.97 -23.91 -40.96
CA ARG A 3 -1.96 -22.91 -39.87
C ARG A 3 -2.28 -23.51 -38.48
N ILE A 4 -3.14 -24.53 -38.44
CA ILE A 4 -3.46 -25.24 -37.18
C ILE A 4 -2.26 -26.06 -36.76
N ASN A 5 -1.64 -26.79 -37.69
CA ASN A 5 -0.44 -27.59 -37.42
C ASN A 5 0.72 -26.74 -36.89
N GLU A 6 0.97 -25.57 -37.48
CA GLU A 6 1.98 -24.63 -36.99
C GLU A 6 1.71 -24.18 -35.54
N SER A 7 0.45 -23.89 -35.22
CA SER A 7 0.05 -23.47 -33.87
C SER A 7 0.21 -24.62 -32.86
N VAL A 8 -0.17 -25.84 -33.26
CA VAL A 8 -0.04 -27.05 -32.43
C VAL A 8 1.43 -27.38 -32.20
N VAL A 9 2.29 -27.28 -33.22
CA VAL A 9 3.74 -27.51 -33.08
C VAL A 9 4.35 -26.55 -32.08
N LYS A 10 3.98 -25.26 -32.08
CA LYS A 10 4.45 -24.29 -31.08
C LYS A 10 4.04 -24.68 -29.66
N GLN A 11 2.80 -25.11 -29.45
CA GLN A 11 2.34 -25.57 -28.14
C GLN A 11 3.06 -26.84 -27.68
N LEU A 12 3.26 -27.80 -28.59
CA LEU A 12 3.98 -29.04 -28.30
C LEU A 12 5.46 -28.79 -28.00
N ALA A 13 6.11 -27.86 -28.71
CA ALA A 13 7.48 -27.45 -28.43
C ALA A 13 7.62 -26.89 -27.02
N TRP A 14 6.70 -26.04 -26.56
CA TRP A 14 6.69 -25.54 -25.19
C TRP A 14 6.42 -26.64 -24.16
N LYS A 15 5.46 -27.55 -24.41
CA LYS A 15 5.21 -28.69 -23.53
C LYS A 15 6.43 -29.62 -23.44
N TYR A 16 7.16 -29.79 -24.53
CA TYR A 16 8.40 -30.55 -24.56
C TYR A 16 9.49 -29.85 -23.73
N HIS A 17 9.69 -28.55 -23.97
CA HIS A 17 10.70 -27.73 -23.27
C HIS A 17 10.48 -27.67 -21.75
N LEU A 18 9.22 -27.56 -21.31
CA LEU A 18 8.85 -27.59 -19.89
C LEU A 18 8.89 -29.00 -19.27
N GLY A 19 9.27 -30.04 -20.03
CA GLY A 19 9.35 -31.41 -19.54
C GLY A 19 7.98 -32.07 -19.28
N LEU A 20 6.87 -31.46 -19.71
CA LEU A 20 5.51 -31.96 -19.44
C LEU A 20 5.21 -33.30 -20.12
N HIS A 21 5.96 -33.65 -21.16
CA HIS A 21 5.92 -34.98 -21.78
C HIS A 21 6.52 -36.08 -20.89
N LYS A 22 7.39 -35.73 -19.92
CA LYS A 22 7.99 -36.66 -18.96
C LYS A 22 7.19 -36.71 -17.65
N GLN A 23 6.85 -35.54 -17.11
CA GLN A 23 6.08 -35.43 -15.88
C GLN A 23 5.07 -34.29 -15.99
N LYS A 24 3.78 -34.65 -16.01
CA LYS A 24 2.66 -33.71 -16.19
C LYS A 24 1.88 -33.41 -14.92
N THR A 25 2.17 -34.10 -13.82
CA THR A 25 1.46 -33.98 -12.54
C THR A 25 2.43 -33.72 -11.38
N VAL A 26 1.88 -33.14 -10.32
CA VAL A 26 2.55 -32.86 -9.05
C VAL A 26 1.73 -33.44 -7.90
N SER A 27 2.39 -33.73 -6.77
CA SER A 27 1.69 -34.17 -5.56
C SER A 27 0.97 -32.99 -4.90
N LEU A 28 -0.33 -33.14 -4.67
CA LEU A 28 -1.12 -32.13 -3.96
C LEU A 28 -0.78 -32.09 -2.46
N ASP A 29 -0.32 -33.21 -1.88
CA ASP A 29 0.13 -33.31 -0.48
C ASP A 29 1.39 -32.49 -0.19
N ALA A 30 2.10 -32.04 -1.23
CA ALA A 30 3.27 -31.18 -1.10
C ALA A 30 2.93 -29.68 -1.10
N ILE A 31 1.68 -29.29 -1.43
CA ILE A 31 1.28 -27.88 -1.60
C ILE A 31 1.61 -27.06 -0.35
N ASP A 32 1.25 -27.56 0.84
CA ASP A 32 1.47 -26.82 2.09
C ASP A 32 2.95 -26.60 2.43
N ARG A 33 3.84 -27.41 1.85
CA ARG A 33 5.30 -27.30 2.04
C ARG A 33 5.98 -26.43 0.98
N VAL A 34 5.42 -26.38 -0.22
CA VAL A 34 6.03 -25.70 -1.38
C VAL A 34 5.44 -24.31 -1.58
N VAL A 35 4.12 -24.16 -1.46
CA VAL A 35 3.42 -22.90 -1.71
C VAL A 35 3.34 -22.09 -0.42
N SER A 36 3.74 -20.82 -0.50
CA SER A 36 3.67 -19.89 0.63
C SER A 36 4.36 -20.43 1.89
N ASN A 37 5.49 -21.14 1.74
CA ASN A 37 6.30 -21.58 2.87
C ASN A 37 7.05 -20.39 3.51
N LYS A 38 7.75 -20.65 4.62
CA LYS A 38 8.48 -19.60 5.34
C LYS A 38 9.49 -18.87 4.45
N GLU A 39 10.29 -19.60 3.68
CA GLU A 39 11.35 -19.02 2.84
C GLU A 39 10.80 -18.06 1.78
N THR A 40 9.72 -18.45 1.11
CA THR A 40 9.05 -17.60 0.11
C THR A 40 8.37 -16.39 0.74
N ARG A 41 7.78 -16.52 1.94
CA ARG A 41 7.23 -15.38 2.69
C ARG A 41 8.32 -14.41 3.13
N ASP A 42 9.43 -14.91 3.67
CA ASP A 42 10.57 -14.07 4.07
C ASP A 42 11.18 -13.36 2.86
N LEU A 43 11.25 -14.03 1.70
CA LEU A 43 11.68 -13.40 0.46
C LEU A 43 10.72 -12.30 0.03
N ALA A 44 9.40 -12.53 0.09
CA ALA A 44 8.40 -11.53 -0.24
C ALA A 44 8.46 -10.32 0.70
N ASP A 45 8.71 -10.53 2.00
CA ASP A 45 8.91 -9.45 2.97
C ASP A 45 10.18 -8.64 2.67
N ARG A 46 11.32 -9.31 2.40
CA ARG A 46 12.54 -8.61 1.96
C ARG A 46 12.31 -7.80 0.69
N ILE A 47 11.65 -8.36 -0.32
CA ILE A 47 11.35 -7.62 -1.56
C ILE A 47 10.49 -6.40 -1.24
N ALA A 48 9.46 -6.55 -0.40
CA ALA A 48 8.59 -5.46 0.03
C ALA A 48 9.37 -4.34 0.72
N GLU A 49 10.19 -4.66 1.73
CA GLU A 49 11.03 -3.70 2.46
C GLU A 49 11.95 -2.91 1.52
N ASN A 50 12.56 -3.59 0.53
CA ASN A 50 13.43 -2.97 -0.45
C ASN A 50 12.68 -2.12 -1.49
N SER A 51 11.36 -2.30 -1.63
CA SER A 51 10.55 -1.64 -2.66
C SER A 51 9.88 -0.34 -2.20
N ILE A 52 9.69 -0.16 -0.88
CA ILE A 52 9.00 1.01 -0.34
C ILE A 52 9.75 2.30 -0.73
N THR A 53 9.04 3.22 -1.38
CA THR A 53 9.59 4.49 -1.88
C THR A 53 8.97 5.66 -1.14
N LEU A 54 9.79 6.46 -0.45
CA LEU A 54 9.37 7.74 0.11
C LEU A 54 9.58 8.84 -0.94
N VAL A 55 8.51 9.50 -1.37
CA VAL A 55 8.57 10.52 -2.42
C VAL A 55 8.72 11.92 -1.81
N LYS A 56 8.05 12.15 -0.69
CA LYS A 56 7.95 13.46 -0.04
C LYS A 56 7.94 13.30 1.47
N ASN A 57 8.61 14.19 2.21
CA ASN A 57 8.67 14.16 3.68
C ASN A 57 8.93 15.56 4.26
N ASP A 58 8.23 16.58 3.74
CA ASP A 58 8.52 17.99 4.00
C ASP A 58 8.32 18.37 5.49
N ASP A 59 7.39 17.70 6.18
CA ASP A 59 7.12 17.91 7.61
C ASP A 59 7.99 17.04 8.53
N SER A 60 8.94 16.29 7.96
CA SER A 60 9.74 15.28 8.69
C SER A 60 8.86 14.37 9.56
N ALA A 61 7.69 13.97 9.05
CA ALA A 61 6.72 13.18 9.80
C ALA A 61 7.13 11.70 9.92
N ILE A 62 8.04 11.25 9.04
CA ILE A 62 8.68 9.93 9.07
C ILE A 62 10.17 10.13 9.37
N PRO A 63 10.77 9.32 10.28
CA PRO A 63 10.15 8.23 11.02
C PRO A 63 9.36 8.70 12.25
N ILE A 64 8.32 7.94 12.59
CA ILE A 64 7.53 8.05 13.82
C ILE A 64 8.27 7.31 14.93
N SER A 65 8.44 7.93 16.09
CA SER A 65 9.09 7.30 17.25
C SER A 65 8.17 6.28 17.92
N ALA A 66 8.72 5.19 18.46
CA ALA A 66 7.95 4.22 19.25
C ALA A 66 7.34 4.85 20.52
N ASP A 67 7.97 5.90 21.06
CA ASP A 67 7.53 6.68 22.23
C ASP A 67 6.56 7.80 21.88
N ASP A 68 6.14 7.93 20.63
CA ASP A 68 5.24 9.00 20.21
C ASP A 68 3.85 8.83 20.86
N SER A 69 3.51 9.78 21.73
CA SER A 69 2.27 9.78 22.50
C SER A 69 1.12 10.50 21.80
N ARG A 70 1.31 10.98 20.56
CA ARG A 70 0.25 11.65 19.78
C ARG A 70 -0.92 10.71 19.50
N ASN A 71 -2.08 11.29 19.22
CA ASN A 71 -3.25 10.56 18.75
C ASN A 71 -3.12 10.31 17.24
N PHE A 72 -3.16 9.05 16.85
CA PHE A 72 -3.09 8.62 15.46
C PHE A 72 -4.47 8.20 14.96
N LEU A 73 -4.80 8.57 13.74
CA LEU A 73 -5.90 7.97 12.98
C LEU A 73 -5.31 7.30 11.75
N PHE A 74 -5.53 6.00 11.61
CA PHE A 74 -5.36 5.32 10.33
C PHE A 74 -6.69 5.32 9.57
N LEU A 75 -6.72 5.98 8.42
CA LEU A 75 -7.86 6.07 7.52
C LEU A 75 -7.57 5.28 6.25
N ALA A 76 -8.24 4.14 6.06
CA ALA A 76 -8.13 3.37 4.82
C ALA A 76 -9.20 3.85 3.82
N ILE A 77 -8.79 4.28 2.64
CA ILE A 77 -9.69 4.72 1.57
C ILE A 77 -9.63 3.70 0.43
N THR A 78 -10.79 3.22 -0.01
CA THR A 78 -10.93 2.27 -1.11
C THR A 78 -12.00 2.72 -2.09
N ASN A 79 -11.88 2.29 -3.34
CA ASN A 79 -12.86 2.49 -4.41
C ASN A 79 -13.74 1.25 -4.65
N THR A 80 -13.72 0.27 -3.75
CA THR A 80 -14.57 -0.93 -3.80
C THR A 80 -15.21 -1.21 -2.46
N GLU A 81 -16.45 -1.70 -2.48
CA GLU A 81 -17.14 -2.25 -1.31
C GLU A 81 -16.78 -3.73 -1.08
N GLU A 82 -16.22 -4.39 -2.10
CA GLU A 82 -15.83 -5.79 -2.00
C GLU A 82 -14.67 -5.94 -0.99
N PRO A 83 -14.70 -6.97 -0.12
CA PRO A 83 -13.66 -7.22 0.89
C PRO A 83 -12.40 -7.84 0.26
N THR A 84 -11.84 -7.14 -0.72
CA THR A 84 -10.73 -7.62 -1.57
C THR A 84 -9.35 -7.23 -1.05
N PHE A 85 -9.31 -6.42 0.00
CA PHE A 85 -8.09 -6.05 0.73
C PHE A 85 -8.37 -6.06 2.24
N ASP A 86 -7.32 -6.31 3.02
CA ASP A 86 -7.36 -6.27 4.48
C ASP A 86 -6.34 -5.25 5.00
N PRO A 87 -6.77 -4.05 5.42
CA PRO A 87 -5.88 -3.01 5.93
C PRO A 87 -5.39 -3.31 7.36
N THR A 88 -5.89 -4.38 8.00
CA THR A 88 -5.54 -4.68 9.40
C THR A 88 -4.09 -5.14 9.55
N VAL A 89 -3.46 -5.62 8.47
CA VAL A 89 -2.03 -5.99 8.48
C VAL A 89 -1.17 -4.76 8.74
N PHE A 90 -1.41 -3.66 8.03
CA PHE A 90 -0.75 -2.39 8.29
C PHE A 90 -1.05 -1.92 9.73
N LEU A 91 -2.33 -1.86 10.11
CA LEU A 91 -2.75 -1.36 11.42
C LEU A 91 -2.09 -2.11 12.58
N ARG A 92 -2.08 -3.46 12.52
CA ARG A 92 -1.47 -4.31 13.53
C ARG A 92 0.03 -4.09 13.61
N THR A 93 0.71 -4.02 12.45
CA THR A 93 2.16 -3.81 12.41
C THR A 93 2.53 -2.43 12.97
N PHE A 94 1.77 -1.40 12.60
CA PHE A 94 1.97 -0.04 13.10
C PHE A 94 1.73 0.05 14.60
N ARG A 95 0.62 -0.51 15.11
CA ARG A 95 0.33 -0.56 16.55
C ARG A 95 1.40 -1.29 17.35
N ASN A 96 1.95 -2.39 16.81
CA ASN A 96 3.01 -3.15 17.47
C ASN A 96 4.34 -2.38 17.54
N GLY A 97 4.56 -1.42 16.65
CA GLY A 97 5.73 -0.55 16.68
C GLY A 97 5.66 0.57 17.73
N LEU A 98 4.46 0.88 18.24
CA LEU A 98 4.25 1.92 19.25
C LEU A 98 4.21 1.32 20.66
N LYS A 99 4.83 1.99 21.64
CA LYS A 99 4.72 1.59 23.05
C LYS A 99 3.30 1.79 23.59
N ASN A 100 2.59 2.81 23.10
CA ASN A 100 1.19 3.06 23.45
C ASN A 100 0.25 2.93 22.24
N SER A 101 -0.17 1.70 21.96
CA SER A 101 -1.08 1.38 20.85
C SER A 101 -2.52 1.87 21.03
N ARG A 102 -2.92 2.31 22.24
CA ARG A 102 -4.29 2.80 22.53
C ARG A 102 -4.61 4.11 21.82
N ASN A 103 -3.58 4.87 21.42
CA ASN A 103 -3.73 6.16 20.76
C ASN A 103 -3.99 6.03 19.25
N VAL A 104 -4.12 4.82 18.71
CA VAL A 104 -4.36 4.58 17.28
C VAL A 104 -5.82 4.21 17.02
N LYS A 105 -6.59 5.13 16.44
CA LYS A 105 -7.93 4.87 15.90
C LYS A 105 -7.86 4.37 14.46
N PHE A 106 -8.89 3.67 14.02
CA PHE A 106 -8.99 3.11 12.68
C PHE A 106 -10.37 3.33 12.09
N GLU A 107 -10.42 3.79 10.84
CA GLU A 107 -11.65 3.98 10.07
C GLU A 107 -11.43 3.59 8.60
N ILE A 108 -12.52 3.26 7.91
CA ILE A 108 -12.52 2.91 6.48
C ILE A 108 -13.54 3.80 5.75
N ILE A 109 -13.16 4.30 4.57
CA ILE A 109 -14.09 4.92 3.63
C ILE A 109 -14.08 4.11 2.33
N ASN A 110 -15.29 3.74 1.90
CA ASN A 110 -15.58 3.06 0.64
C ASN A 110 -16.77 3.76 -0.06
N PRO A 111 -17.14 3.36 -1.30
CA PRO A 111 -18.27 3.97 -2.01
C PRO A 111 -19.60 3.94 -1.24
N GLY A 112 -19.85 2.87 -0.48
CA GLY A 112 -21.06 2.69 0.33
C GLY A 112 -21.06 3.40 1.69
N THR A 113 -20.04 4.20 2.00
CA THR A 113 -19.94 4.88 3.30
C THR A 113 -20.95 6.03 3.38
N GLY A 114 -22.00 5.83 4.19
CA GLY A 114 -23.06 6.83 4.39
C GLY A 114 -22.67 7.99 5.31
N ASN A 115 -23.46 9.06 5.26
CA ASN A 115 -23.19 10.33 5.98
C ASN A 115 -22.95 10.16 7.49
N ASN A 116 -23.71 9.29 8.18
CA ASN A 116 -23.52 9.07 9.62
C ASN A 116 -22.12 8.49 9.95
N ALA A 117 -21.60 7.61 9.09
CA ALA A 117 -20.26 7.07 9.26
C ALA A 117 -19.19 8.16 9.02
N ILE A 118 -19.43 9.05 8.05
CA ILE A 118 -18.55 10.19 7.79
C ILE A 118 -18.50 11.16 8.98
N GLU A 119 -19.63 11.48 9.61
CA GLU A 119 -19.65 12.33 10.81
C GLU A 119 -18.87 11.71 11.98
N LYS A 120 -18.95 10.38 12.13
CA LYS A 120 -18.11 9.65 13.09
C LYS A 120 -16.63 9.76 12.73
N ILE A 121 -16.27 9.61 11.46
CA ILE A 121 -14.90 9.76 10.97
C ILE A 121 -14.39 11.17 11.23
N ARG A 122 -15.21 12.21 11.00
CA ARG A 122 -14.88 13.62 11.30
C ARG A 122 -14.56 13.82 12.78
N THR A 123 -15.31 13.18 13.67
CA THR A 123 -15.02 13.19 15.11
C THR A 123 -13.66 12.59 15.43
N HIS A 124 -13.29 11.48 14.78
CA HIS A 124 -11.97 10.87 14.93
C HIS A 124 -10.83 11.69 14.31
N VAL A 125 -11.07 12.32 13.17
CA VAL A 125 -10.16 13.27 12.52
C VAL A 125 -9.85 14.44 13.46
N ASN A 126 -10.88 15.03 14.08
CA ASN A 126 -10.71 16.17 14.98
C ASN A 126 -9.85 15.82 16.20
N GLY A 127 -9.99 14.60 16.74
CA GLY A 127 -9.20 14.12 17.89
C GLY A 127 -7.79 13.58 17.55
N ALA A 128 -7.42 13.45 16.28
CA ALA A 128 -6.11 12.92 15.87
C ALA A 128 -5.10 14.04 15.60
N ASP A 129 -3.86 13.88 16.05
CA ASP A 129 -2.75 14.80 15.74
C ASP A 129 -2.05 14.42 14.43
N VAL A 130 -2.01 13.10 14.15
CA VAL A 130 -1.44 12.53 12.93
C VAL A 130 -2.47 11.65 12.25
N ILE A 131 -2.70 11.92 10.97
CA ILE A 131 -3.62 11.15 10.14
C ILE A 131 -2.80 10.41 9.08
N ILE A 132 -2.80 9.09 9.17
CA ILE A 132 -2.18 8.20 8.19
C ILE A 132 -3.28 7.74 7.25
N ILE A 133 -3.17 8.11 5.98
CA ILE A 133 -4.17 7.77 4.96
C ILE A 133 -3.60 6.68 4.05
N GLY A 134 -4.17 5.48 4.12
CA GLY A 134 -3.85 4.38 3.23
C GLY A 134 -4.78 4.39 2.02
N PHE A 135 -4.24 4.66 0.83
CA PHE A 135 -5.00 4.67 -0.42
C PHE A 135 -4.97 3.28 -1.07
N PHE A 136 -6.01 2.50 -0.84
CA PHE A 136 -6.27 1.18 -1.43
C PHE A 136 -7.09 1.32 -2.71
N LEU A 137 -6.65 2.20 -3.61
CA LEU A 137 -7.32 2.47 -4.88
C LEU A 137 -6.80 1.52 -5.96
N ARG A 138 -7.63 0.55 -6.33
CA ARG A 138 -7.28 -0.46 -7.34
C ARG A 138 -7.62 0.03 -8.74
N VAL A 139 -6.74 -0.23 -9.69
CA VAL A 139 -7.02 -0.02 -11.12
C VAL A 139 -7.84 -1.22 -11.62
N ARG A 140 -9.11 -1.04 -11.99
CA ARG A 140 -9.88 -2.10 -12.68
C ARG A 140 -9.75 -1.93 -14.19
N SER A 141 -9.13 -2.91 -14.85
CA SER A 141 -9.07 -2.97 -16.32
C SER A 141 -10.47 -3.02 -16.92
N GLY A 142 -10.75 -2.18 -17.92
CA GLY A 142 -12.03 -2.15 -18.64
C GLY A 142 -13.12 -1.24 -18.06
N ALA A 143 -12.95 -0.72 -16.84
CA ALA A 143 -13.86 0.26 -16.26
C ALA A 143 -13.27 1.68 -16.40
N LYS A 144 -13.97 2.56 -17.13
CA LYS A 144 -13.68 4.01 -17.11
C LYS A 144 -13.77 4.48 -15.65
N ASN A 145 -12.85 5.34 -15.23
CA ASN A 145 -12.82 5.94 -13.89
C ASN A 145 -12.61 4.95 -12.72
N SER A 146 -12.15 3.72 -13.00
CA SER A 146 -11.93 2.72 -11.95
C SER A 146 -10.86 3.07 -10.92
N ILE A 147 -10.15 4.19 -11.08
CA ILE A 147 -9.08 4.67 -10.19
C ILE A 147 -9.60 5.79 -9.27
N GLU A 148 -10.83 6.28 -9.50
CA GLU A 148 -11.36 7.42 -8.79
C GLU A 148 -11.64 7.08 -7.32
N MET A 149 -11.03 7.89 -6.44
CA MET A 149 -11.37 7.91 -5.03
C MET A 149 -12.84 8.32 -4.85
N PRO A 150 -13.59 7.70 -3.91
CA PRO A 150 -14.97 8.10 -3.64
C PRO A 150 -15.07 9.61 -3.38
N GLU A 151 -16.09 10.29 -3.93
CA GLU A 151 -16.25 11.74 -3.82
C GLU A 151 -16.31 12.23 -2.36
N VAL A 152 -16.94 11.44 -1.50
CA VAL A 152 -16.98 11.70 -0.06
C VAL A 152 -15.59 11.69 0.57
N ALA A 153 -14.74 10.73 0.19
CA ALA A 153 -13.36 10.65 0.64
C ALA A 153 -12.51 11.80 0.08
N ARG A 154 -12.78 12.20 -1.17
CA ARG A 154 -12.17 13.36 -1.83
C ARG A 154 -12.47 14.66 -1.10
N GLY A 155 -13.74 14.91 -0.77
CA GLY A 155 -14.16 16.09 -0.02
C GLY A 155 -13.48 16.16 1.35
N LEU A 156 -13.47 15.05 2.10
CA LEU A 156 -12.79 14.97 3.38
C LEU A 156 -11.28 15.19 3.26
N LEU A 157 -10.61 14.59 2.26
CA LEU A 157 -9.16 14.79 2.06
C LEU A 157 -8.83 16.25 1.76
N SER A 158 -9.61 16.92 0.90
CA SER A 158 -9.42 18.34 0.60
C SER A 158 -9.57 19.22 1.85
N GLU A 159 -10.56 18.94 2.69
CA GLU A 159 -10.76 19.63 3.97
C GLU A 159 -9.57 19.41 4.92
N LEU A 160 -9.11 18.16 5.04
CA LEU A 160 -7.96 17.80 5.86
C LEU A 160 -6.70 18.55 5.42
N LEU A 161 -6.44 18.62 4.11
CA LEU A 161 -5.25 19.28 3.56
C LEU A 161 -5.27 20.81 3.74
N ASN A 162 -6.45 21.41 3.89
CA ASN A 162 -6.58 22.83 4.21
C ASN A 162 -6.34 23.11 5.70
N ASN A 163 -6.37 22.10 6.56
CA ASN A 163 -6.14 22.24 7.99
C ASN A 163 -4.64 22.12 8.34
N GLN A 164 -3.98 23.25 8.52
CA GLN A 164 -2.54 23.31 8.82
C GLN A 164 -2.14 22.68 10.17
N ASN A 165 -3.10 22.43 11.07
CA ASN A 165 -2.82 21.87 12.40
C ASN A 165 -2.71 20.34 12.41
N LYS A 166 -3.02 19.66 11.29
CA LYS A 166 -3.01 18.19 11.21
C LYS A 166 -1.82 17.72 10.38
N LYS A 167 -1.04 16.78 10.91
CA LYS A 167 0.01 16.12 10.12
C LYS A 167 -0.61 14.98 9.32
N ILE A 168 -0.48 15.04 8.00
CA ILE A 168 -1.06 14.04 7.10
C ILE A 168 0.06 13.25 6.42
N ILE A 169 0.00 11.92 6.54
CA ILE A 169 0.90 10.98 5.87
C ILE A 169 0.07 10.17 4.89
N GLY A 170 0.31 10.34 3.59
CA GLY A 170 -0.32 9.52 2.54
C GLY A 170 0.51 8.28 2.23
N ILE A 171 -0.14 7.13 2.09
CA ILE A 171 0.49 5.88 1.63
C ILE A 171 -0.29 5.35 0.43
N SER A 172 0.36 5.21 -0.72
CA SER A 172 -0.25 4.54 -1.88
C SER A 172 -0.05 3.02 -1.79
N PHE A 173 -1.13 2.27 -1.63
CA PHE A 173 -1.18 0.80 -1.73
C PHE A 173 -1.69 0.33 -3.10
N GLY A 174 -1.62 1.18 -4.11
CA GLY A 174 -2.13 0.87 -5.45
C GLY A 174 -1.63 1.91 -6.45
N ASN A 175 -2.52 2.81 -6.87
CA ASN A 175 -2.15 3.86 -7.82
C ASN A 175 -1.13 4.87 -7.23
N PRO A 176 0.12 4.94 -7.75
CA PRO A 176 1.13 5.87 -7.26
C PRO A 176 0.89 7.33 -7.68
N TYR A 177 -0.01 7.59 -8.64
CA TYR A 177 -0.24 8.91 -9.21
C TYR A 177 -1.14 9.83 -8.36
N LEU A 178 -1.68 9.36 -7.24
CA LEU A 178 -2.60 10.15 -6.42
C LEU A 178 -1.95 11.43 -5.87
N LEU A 179 -0.63 11.44 -5.66
CA LEU A 179 0.10 12.65 -5.26
C LEU A 179 -0.04 13.78 -6.29
N ARG A 180 -0.30 13.46 -7.58
CA ARG A 180 -0.57 14.46 -8.62
C ARG A 180 -1.88 15.19 -8.41
N ASP A 181 -2.89 14.49 -7.93
CA ASP A 181 -4.22 15.06 -7.70
C ASP A 181 -4.28 15.82 -6.37
N PHE A 182 -3.40 15.47 -5.40
CA PHE A 182 -3.29 16.10 -4.08
C PHE A 182 -1.84 16.49 -3.74
N PRO A 183 -1.22 17.43 -4.48
CA PRO A 183 0.19 17.82 -4.30
C PRO A 183 0.47 18.45 -2.93
N SER A 184 -0.57 18.96 -2.25
CA SER A 184 -0.50 19.54 -0.91
C SER A 184 -0.20 18.52 0.19
N ILE A 185 -0.30 17.20 -0.06
CA ILE A 185 0.17 16.19 0.88
C ILE A 185 1.67 16.40 1.08
N LYS A 186 2.11 16.61 2.33
CA LYS A 186 3.51 16.95 2.65
C LYS A 186 4.39 15.74 2.92
N THR A 187 3.80 14.60 3.29
CA THR A 187 4.51 13.34 3.49
C THR A 187 3.82 12.23 2.70
N TYR A 188 4.54 11.59 1.77
CA TYR A 188 3.96 10.62 0.84
C TYR A 188 4.87 9.42 0.59
N LEU A 189 4.35 8.23 0.91
CA LEU A 189 4.99 6.93 0.76
C LEU A 189 4.26 6.11 -0.31
N ILE A 190 5.00 5.30 -1.06
CA ILE A 190 4.44 4.42 -2.08
C ILE A 190 4.86 2.97 -1.80
N ALA A 191 3.85 2.12 -1.67
CA ALA A 191 3.97 0.68 -1.46
C ALA A 191 3.66 -0.12 -2.73
N TYR A 192 3.09 0.50 -3.78
CA TYR A 192 2.78 -0.12 -5.08
C TYR A 192 1.73 -1.24 -5.10
N GLY A 193 1.24 -1.67 -3.94
CA GLY A 193 0.25 -2.73 -3.83
C GLY A 193 -0.22 -2.92 -2.38
N ASP A 194 -1.29 -3.67 -2.21
CA ASP A 194 -1.99 -3.89 -0.94
C ASP A 194 -1.66 -5.23 -0.27
N MET A 195 -0.67 -5.96 -0.81
CA MET A 195 -0.25 -7.26 -0.28
C MET A 195 0.21 -7.15 1.18
N PRO A 196 -0.01 -8.20 2.01
CA PRO A 196 0.38 -8.17 3.42
C PRO A 196 1.85 -7.81 3.68
N SER A 197 2.78 -8.23 2.81
CA SER A 197 4.21 -7.90 2.91
C SER A 197 4.47 -6.39 2.73
N LEU A 198 3.82 -5.77 1.75
CA LEU A 198 3.91 -4.33 1.48
C LEU A 198 3.27 -3.49 2.59
N GLN A 199 2.16 -3.96 3.17
CA GLN A 199 1.56 -3.32 4.34
C GLN A 199 2.46 -3.37 5.58
N ARG A 200 3.08 -4.53 5.86
CA ARG A 200 4.07 -4.66 6.94
C ARG A 200 5.26 -3.74 6.70
N ALA A 201 5.86 -3.80 5.53
CA ALA A 201 7.00 -2.97 5.15
C ALA A 201 6.68 -1.47 5.26
N SER A 202 5.50 -1.05 4.82
CA SER A 202 5.06 0.36 4.93
C SER A 202 4.98 0.81 6.40
N ALA A 203 4.39 -0.01 7.28
CA ALA A 203 4.30 0.31 8.71
C ALA A 203 5.70 0.37 9.36
N LEU A 204 6.57 -0.60 9.06
CA LEU A 204 7.95 -0.62 9.57
C LEU A 204 8.76 0.58 9.05
N ALA A 205 8.56 0.97 7.79
CA ALA A 205 9.18 2.15 7.19
C ALA A 205 8.72 3.44 7.88
N LEU A 206 7.42 3.58 8.17
CA LEU A 206 6.91 4.73 8.93
C LEU A 206 7.54 4.83 10.31
N MET A 207 7.75 3.70 10.99
CA MET A 207 8.38 3.64 12.31
C MET A 207 9.90 3.79 12.29
N GLY A 208 10.51 3.84 11.10
CA GLY A 208 11.95 3.83 10.93
C GLY A 208 12.62 2.52 11.37
N SER A 209 11.88 1.41 11.44
CA SER A 209 12.43 0.09 11.79
C SER A 209 13.19 -0.57 10.64
N ILE A 210 13.01 -0.09 9.41
CA ILE A 210 13.73 -0.53 8.22
C ILE A 210 14.26 0.68 7.44
N ASP A 211 15.28 0.44 6.61
CA ASP A 211 15.75 1.43 5.65
C ASP A 211 14.66 1.68 4.60
N ILE A 212 14.41 2.95 4.27
CA ILE A 212 13.65 3.32 3.07
C ILE A 212 14.66 3.60 1.96
N LYS A 213 14.61 2.79 0.91
CA LYS A 213 15.55 2.89 -0.22
C LYS A 213 14.94 2.68 -1.60
N GLY A 214 13.62 2.51 -1.68
CA GLY A 214 12.91 2.43 -2.94
C GLY A 214 13.10 3.70 -3.77
N LYS A 215 13.07 3.52 -5.09
CA LYS A 215 13.13 4.59 -6.08
C LYS A 215 11.97 4.42 -7.03
N LEU A 216 11.43 5.54 -7.51
CA LEU A 216 10.31 5.53 -8.42
C LEU A 216 10.69 4.82 -9.74
N PRO A 217 9.95 3.76 -10.15
CA PRO A 217 10.12 3.17 -11.47
C PRO A 217 9.43 3.99 -12.57
N ILE A 218 8.75 5.07 -12.22
CA ILE A 218 7.91 5.90 -13.09
C ILE A 218 8.10 7.38 -12.73
N THR A 219 7.72 8.29 -13.62
CA THR A 219 7.62 9.73 -13.28
C THR A 219 6.21 10.01 -12.81
N ILE A 220 6.05 10.54 -11.59
CA ILE A 220 4.73 10.92 -11.06
C ILE A 220 4.34 12.33 -11.53
N MET A 221 5.31 13.24 -11.46
CA MET A 221 5.24 14.64 -11.87
C MET A 221 6.69 15.14 -12.13
N PRO A 222 6.89 16.28 -12.80
CA PRO A 222 8.24 16.78 -13.13
C PRO A 222 9.19 16.86 -11.93
N GLU A 223 8.67 17.18 -10.75
CA GLU A 223 9.40 17.28 -9.48
C GLU A 223 9.81 15.91 -8.91
N TYR A 224 9.10 14.84 -9.28
CA TYR A 224 9.33 13.46 -8.86
C TYR A 224 9.52 12.53 -10.08
N PRO A 225 10.63 12.67 -10.81
CA PRO A 225 10.92 11.88 -12.00
C PRO A 225 11.27 10.42 -11.66
N ARG A 226 11.22 9.54 -12.65
CA ARG A 226 11.74 8.16 -12.53
C ARG A 226 13.15 8.16 -11.95
N GLY A 227 13.39 7.28 -10.98
CA GLY A 227 14.66 7.13 -10.26
C GLY A 227 14.79 8.00 -9.01
N SER A 228 13.86 8.92 -8.76
CA SER A 228 13.82 9.70 -7.51
C SER A 228 13.24 8.89 -6.34
N GLY A 229 13.56 9.32 -5.12
CA GLY A 229 13.15 8.68 -3.86
C GLY A 229 14.04 9.15 -2.72
N ILE A 230 13.44 9.54 -1.60
CA ILE A 230 14.13 9.95 -0.38
C ILE A 230 14.64 8.70 0.32
N LEU A 231 15.96 8.64 0.53
CA LEU A 231 16.59 7.55 1.27
C LEU A 231 16.58 7.90 2.76
N LEU A 232 16.01 7.03 3.59
CA LEU A 232 16.07 7.15 5.05
C LEU A 232 16.66 5.88 5.64
N LYS A 233 17.59 6.05 6.58
CA LYS A 233 18.13 4.93 7.35
C LYS A 233 17.21 4.57 8.50
N ALA A 234 17.15 3.28 8.82
CA ALA A 234 16.49 2.81 10.02
C ALA A 234 17.06 3.52 11.25
N LYS A 235 16.18 3.87 12.20
CA LYS A 235 16.58 4.31 13.53
C LYS A 235 16.59 3.09 14.44
N ASN A 236 17.75 2.77 15.00
CA ASN A 236 17.88 1.78 16.06
C ASN A 236 17.21 2.36 17.33
N ASN A 237 15.89 2.20 17.44
CA ASN A 237 15.11 2.54 18.62
C ASN A 237 14.97 1.33 19.53
#